data_AF-A0A346D9P9-F1
#
_entry.id   AF-A0A346D9P9-F1
#
_cell.length_a   1.000
_cell.length_b   1.000
_cell.length_c   1.000
_cell.angle_alpha   90.00
_cell.angle_beta   90.00
_cell.angle_gamma   90.00
#
_symmetry.space_group_name_H-M   'P 1'
#
loop_
_entity.id
_entity.type
_entity.pdbx_description
1 polymer ?
#
loop_
_entity_poly.entity_id
_entity_poly.type
_entity_poly.pdbx_seq_one_letter_code
_entity_poly.pdbx_strand_id
1 'polypeptide(L)'
;TRNHEDQIIHTYSINDKNIDFESSYMIGKHVLELHEKNQYASINCVYTNYINSLNFEAKKIQLIPADPSIFQADTLDRINDKFPKNISFEPGVDVIIPALEKQLLQVILYGCL
;
A
#
# COMPACT_ATOMS: atom_id res chain seq x y z
N THR A 1 24.94 -20.82 4.38
CA THR A 1 24.17 -20.73 3.13
C THR A 1 22.71 -20.81 3.48
N ARG A 2 21.98 -19.68 3.50
CA ARG A 2 20.53 -19.70 3.76
C ARG A 2 19.85 -20.28 2.52
N ASN A 3 19.14 -21.38 2.68
CA ASN A 3 18.32 -21.97 1.62
C ASN A 3 17.29 -20.91 1.19
N HIS A 4 17.35 -20.48 -0.06
CA HIS A 4 16.46 -19.46 -0.60
C HIS A 4 15.10 -20.02 -1.04
N GLU A 5 14.97 -21.35 -1.10
CA GLU A 5 13.75 -22.04 -1.54
C GLU A 5 12.58 -21.87 -0.55
N ASP A 6 12.83 -21.47 0.70
CA ASP A 6 11.80 -21.17 1.71
C ASP A 6 11.35 -19.69 1.74
N GLN A 7 11.77 -18.84 0.80
CA GLN A 7 11.55 -17.38 0.91
C GLN A 7 10.31 -16.84 0.17
N ILE A 8 9.69 -17.64 -0.70
CA ILE A 8 8.50 -17.22 -1.47
C ILE A 8 7.27 -17.89 -0.88
N ILE A 9 6.47 -17.09 -0.16
CA ILE A 9 5.27 -17.57 0.56
C ILE A 9 4.08 -17.72 -0.41
N HIS A 10 4.03 -16.86 -1.44
CA HIS A 10 2.97 -16.89 -2.45
C HIS A 10 3.44 -16.19 -3.74
N THR A 11 2.86 -16.56 -4.88
CA THR A 11 3.11 -15.89 -6.17
C THR A 11 1.79 -15.63 -6.87
N TYR A 12 1.61 -14.41 -7.36
CA TYR A 12 0.44 -14.00 -8.13
C TYR A 12 0.83 -13.82 -9.59
N SER A 13 0.05 -14.41 -10.50
CA SER A 13 0.17 -14.16 -11.93
C SER A 13 -0.77 -13.03 -12.31
N ILE A 14 -0.20 -11.89 -12.72
CA ILE A 14 -0.96 -10.69 -13.12
C ILE A 14 -0.92 -10.55 -14.63
N ASN A 15 -2.04 -10.17 -15.23
CA ASN A 15 -2.10 -9.86 -16.65
C ASN A 15 -1.60 -8.43 -16.89
N ASP A 16 -0.39 -8.31 -17.45
CA ASP A 16 0.27 -7.03 -17.75
C ASP A 16 -0.49 -6.15 -18.76
N LYS A 17 -1.38 -6.75 -19.57
CA LYS A 17 -2.21 -6.00 -20.53
C LYS A 17 -3.42 -5.34 -19.91
N ASN A 18 -3.82 -5.77 -18.71
CA ASN A 18 -5.00 -5.23 -18.03
C ASN A 18 -4.85 -5.42 -16.52
N ILE A 19 -4.06 -4.54 -15.90
CA ILE A 19 -3.94 -4.46 -14.45
C ILE A 19 -5.24 -3.84 -13.93
N ASP A 20 -6.08 -4.68 -13.36
CA ASP A 20 -7.33 -4.26 -12.74
C ASP A 20 -7.21 -4.14 -11.21
N PHE A 21 -8.17 -3.46 -10.61
CA PHE A 21 -8.21 -3.29 -9.15
C PHE A 21 -8.37 -4.62 -8.41
N GLU A 22 -8.91 -5.65 -9.05
CA GLU A 22 -9.05 -6.99 -8.45
C GLU A 22 -7.66 -7.60 -8.18
N SER A 23 -6.71 -7.42 -9.10
CA SER A 23 -5.35 -7.91 -8.95
C SER A 23 -4.65 -7.32 -7.72
N SER A 24 -4.76 -6.00 -7.51
CA SER A 24 -4.22 -5.36 -6.30
C SER A 24 -4.98 -5.79 -5.04
N TYR A 25 -6.31 -5.90 -5.13
CA TYR A 25 -7.17 -6.33 -4.03
C TYR A 25 -6.77 -7.71 -3.48
N MET A 26 -6.53 -8.67 -4.37
CA MET A 26 -6.13 -10.03 -4.00
C MET A 26 -4.78 -10.08 -3.28
N ILE A 27 -3.81 -9.28 -3.72
CA ILE A 27 -2.51 -9.13 -3.04
C ILE A 27 -2.69 -8.46 -1.68
N GLY A 28 -3.41 -7.33 -1.63
CA GLY A 28 -3.60 -6.58 -0.40
C GLY A 28 -4.38 -7.35 0.66
N LYS A 29 -5.36 -8.17 0.26
CA LYS A 29 -6.08 -9.08 1.17
C LYS A 29 -5.11 -10.04 1.86
N HIS A 30 -4.22 -10.67 1.11
CA HIS A 30 -3.24 -11.59 1.68
C HIS A 30 -2.23 -10.86 2.59
N VAL A 31 -1.77 -9.68 2.19
CA VAL A 31 -0.91 -8.81 3.02
C VAL A 31 -1.57 -8.48 4.36
N LEU A 32 -2.86 -8.11 4.36
CA LEU A 32 -3.63 -7.84 5.58
C LEU A 32 -3.78 -9.08 6.45
N GLU A 33 -4.10 -10.24 5.86
CA GLU A 33 -4.20 -11.51 6.62
C GLU A 33 -2.88 -11.87 7.31
N LEU A 34 -1.73 -11.64 6.66
CA LEU A 34 -0.41 -11.85 7.26
C LEU A 34 -0.13 -10.87 8.40
N HIS A 35 -0.55 -9.61 8.25
CA HIS A 35 -0.42 -8.60 9.30
C HIS A 35 -1.31 -8.89 10.52
N GLU A 36 -2.58 -9.23 10.30
CA GLU A 36 -3.56 -9.54 11.35
C GLU A 36 -3.14 -10.79 12.18
N LYS A 37 -2.40 -11.72 11.57
CA LYS A 37 -1.80 -12.87 12.28
C LYS A 37 -0.58 -12.49 13.12
N ASN A 38 -0.16 -11.23 13.15
CA ASN A 38 1.05 -10.73 13.82
C ASN A 38 2.32 -11.50 13.43
N GLN A 39 2.37 -12.03 12.21
CA GLN A 39 3.51 -12.84 11.74
C GLN A 39 4.71 -11.98 11.34
N TYR A 40 4.48 -10.72 10.97
CA TYR A 40 5.51 -9.80 10.49
C TYR A 40 5.38 -8.43 11.16
N ALA A 41 6.51 -7.90 11.62
CA ALA A 41 6.57 -6.56 12.22
C ALA A 41 6.44 -5.43 11.19
N SER A 42 6.83 -5.70 9.94
CA SER A 42 6.72 -4.74 8.84
C SER A 42 6.52 -5.44 7.50
N ILE A 43 5.72 -4.86 6.61
CA ILE A 43 5.53 -5.32 5.25
C ILE A 43 5.96 -4.22 4.29
N ASN A 44 6.85 -4.58 3.35
CA ASN A 44 7.45 -3.65 2.39
C ASN A 44 7.08 -4.07 0.97
N CYS A 45 6.77 -3.10 0.10
CA CYS A 45 6.63 -3.31 -1.33
C CYS A 45 7.92 -2.85 -2.02
N VAL A 46 8.47 -3.70 -2.88
CA VAL A 46 9.58 -3.36 -3.76
C VAL A 46 9.07 -3.48 -5.19
N TYR A 47 9.16 -2.40 -5.95
CA TYR A 47 8.63 -2.32 -7.31
C TYR A 47 9.51 -1.45 -8.19
N THR A 48 9.31 -1.57 -9.51
CA THR A 48 9.98 -0.73 -10.50
C THR A 48 9.16 0.54 -10.70
N ASN A 49 9.68 1.68 -10.27
CA ASN A 49 9.03 2.98 -10.42
C ASN A 49 9.40 3.59 -11.78
N TYR A 50 8.40 3.92 -12.58
CA TYR A 50 8.58 4.63 -13.84
C TYR A 50 8.92 6.10 -13.57
N ILE A 51 10.05 6.58 -14.09
CA ILE A 51 10.44 8.00 -14.01
C ILE A 51 10.15 8.69 -15.34
N ASN A 52 10.62 8.10 -16.44
CA ASN A 52 10.37 8.55 -17.80
C ASN A 52 10.69 7.43 -18.79
N SER A 53 10.49 7.68 -20.09
CA SER A 53 10.67 6.67 -21.15
C SER A 53 12.08 6.07 -21.26
N LEU A 54 13.10 6.66 -20.60
CA LEU A 54 14.48 6.19 -20.61
C LEU A 54 14.89 5.56 -19.29
N ASN A 55 14.25 5.94 -18.17
CA ASN A 55 14.71 5.62 -16.83
C ASN A 55 13.62 5.00 -15.97
N PHE A 56 13.99 3.91 -15.31
CA PHE A 56 13.23 3.24 -14.28
C PHE A 56 14.13 3.08 -13.05
N GLU A 57 13.55 3.14 -11.86
CA GLU A 57 14.29 2.94 -10.61
C GLU A 57 13.62 1.89 -9.74
N ALA A 58 14.42 1.11 -9.01
CA ALA A 58 13.89 0.24 -7.98
C ALA A 58 13.47 1.12 -6.78
N LYS A 59 12.21 1.01 -6.38
CA LYS A 59 11.66 1.74 -5.25
C LYS A 59 11.17 0.77 -4.18
N LYS A 60 11.42 1.12 -2.93
CA LYS A 60 10.94 0.41 -1.75
C LYS A 60 10.05 1.34 -0.94
N ILE A 61 8.84 0.89 -0.62
CA ILE A 61 7.93 1.59 0.28
C ILE A 61 7.49 0.65 1.41
N GLN A 62 7.23 1.21 2.59
CA GLN A 62 6.68 0.44 3.71
C GLN A 62 5.15 0.56 3.69
N LEU A 63 4.49 -0.58 3.53
CA LEU A 63 3.03 -0.66 3.47
C LEU A 63 2.42 -0.75 4.88
N ILE A 64 3.05 -1.54 5.75
CA ILE A 64 2.57 -1.79 7.11
C ILE A 64 3.76 -1.77 8.09
N PRO A 65 3.69 -1.00 9.19
CA PRO A 65 2.79 0.14 9.34
C PRO A 65 3.03 1.14 8.22
N ALA A 66 1.97 1.82 7.74
CA ALA A 66 2.08 2.75 6.62
C ALA A 66 3.08 3.86 6.96
N ASP A 67 4.06 4.07 6.11
CA ASP A 67 5.01 5.18 6.27
C ASP A 67 4.38 6.47 5.72
N PRO A 68 4.14 7.51 6.55
CA PRO A 68 3.55 8.76 6.08
C PRO A 68 4.37 9.46 4.98
N SER A 69 5.66 9.13 4.83
CA SER A 69 6.52 9.69 3.78
C SER A 69 6.08 9.30 2.36
N ILE A 70 5.22 8.28 2.21
CA ILE A 70 4.63 7.92 0.92
C ILE A 70 3.71 9.01 0.37
N PHE A 71 3.15 9.85 1.26
CA PHE A 71 2.35 11.00 0.88
C PHE A 71 3.28 12.17 0.56
N GLN A 72 3.18 12.70 -0.66
CA GLN A 72 3.98 13.87 -1.04
C GLN A 72 3.61 15.06 -0.16
N ALA A 73 4.62 15.77 0.36
CA ALA A 73 4.42 16.94 1.24
C ALA A 73 3.47 17.98 0.61
N ASP A 74 3.65 18.27 -0.69
CA ASP A 74 2.81 19.19 -1.45
C ASP A 74 1.32 18.79 -1.49
N THR A 75 1.03 17.48 -1.34
CA THR A 75 -0.35 16.98 -1.27
C THR A 75 -0.96 17.29 0.10
N LEU A 76 -0.18 17.12 1.17
CA LEU A 76 -0.62 17.39 2.54
C LEU A 76 -0.88 18.89 2.76
N ASP A 77 0.01 19.75 2.27
CA ASP A 77 -0.13 21.20 2.39
C ASP A 77 -1.40 21.71 1.68
N ARG A 78 -1.70 21.18 0.49
CA ARG A 78 -2.93 21.52 -0.26
C ARG A 78 -4.21 21.02 0.40
N ILE A 79 -4.14 19.89 1.12
CA ILE A 79 -5.28 19.33 1.85
C ILE A 79 -5.54 20.18 3.10
N ASN A 80 -4.50 20.53 3.85
CA ASN A 80 -4.63 21.26 5.12
C ASN A 80 -5.32 22.63 4.97
N ASP A 81 -5.08 23.35 3.88
CA ASP A 81 -5.71 24.66 3.63
C ASP A 81 -7.21 24.56 3.31
N LYS A 82 -7.69 23.39 2.84
CA LYS A 82 -9.07 23.18 2.40
C LYS A 82 -9.85 22.20 3.26
N PHE A 83 -9.22 21.59 4.27
CA PHE A 83 -9.87 20.58 5.08
C PHE A 83 -10.91 21.22 6.02
N PRO A 84 -12.16 20.74 6.04
CA PRO A 84 -13.14 21.23 6.99
C PRO A 84 -12.64 21.01 8.43
N LYS A 85 -12.62 22.07 9.24
CA LYS A 85 -12.13 21.99 10.63
C LYS A 85 -13.09 21.28 11.58
N ASN A 86 -14.36 21.09 11.16
CA ASN A 86 -15.43 20.50 11.95
C ASN A 86 -16.03 19.29 11.22
N ILE A 87 -15.24 18.24 11.03
CA ILE A 87 -15.76 16.96 10.51
C ILE A 87 -16.27 16.13 11.68
N SER A 88 -17.54 15.74 11.62
CA SER A 88 -18.08 14.69 12.47
C SER A 88 -17.89 13.35 11.76
N PHE A 89 -17.41 12.36 12.51
CA PHE A 89 -17.18 11.00 12.01
C PHE A 89 -18.28 10.10 12.57
N GLU A 90 -18.98 9.38 11.69
CA GLU A 90 -19.99 8.39 12.06
C GLU A 90 -19.61 7.03 11.47
N PRO A 91 -19.46 5.95 12.28
CA PRO A 91 -19.78 5.85 13.71
C PRO A 91 -18.76 6.49 14.66
N GLY A 92 -17.49 6.62 14.26
CA GLY A 92 -16.41 7.20 15.06
C GLY A 92 -15.04 7.09 14.37
N VAL A 93 -14.07 7.90 14.79
CA VAL A 93 -12.71 7.92 14.21
C VAL A 93 -11.98 6.59 14.44
N ASP A 94 -12.18 5.99 15.60
CA ASP A 94 -11.64 4.70 16.01
C ASP A 94 -12.08 3.54 15.10
N VAL A 95 -13.25 3.67 14.46
CA VAL A 95 -13.76 2.68 13.49
C VAL A 95 -13.36 3.04 12.06
N ILE A 96 -13.42 4.33 11.72
CA ILE A 96 -13.19 4.79 10.35
C ILE A 96 -11.71 4.72 9.95
N ILE A 97 -10.79 5.14 10.83
CA ILE A 97 -9.36 5.18 10.49
C ILE A 97 -8.82 3.78 10.16
N PRO A 98 -9.04 2.73 10.97
CA PRO A 98 -8.59 1.38 10.61
C PRO A 98 -9.20 0.86 9.30
N ALA A 99 -10.44 1.23 8.99
CA ALA A 99 -11.06 0.86 7.72
C ALA A 99 -10.41 1.59 6.53
N LEU A 100 -10.11 2.89 6.68
CA LEU A 100 -9.42 3.69 5.67
C LEU A 100 -7.98 3.23 5.46
N GLU A 101 -7.26 2.82 6.51
CA GLU A 101 -5.91 2.25 6.40
C GLU A 101 -5.90 0.99 5.50
N LYS A 102 -6.88 0.10 5.68
CA LYS A 102 -7.03 -1.09 4.82
C LYS A 102 -7.35 -0.71 3.37
N GLN A 103 -8.16 0.32 3.14
CA GLN A 103 -8.46 0.80 1.79
C GLN A 103 -7.25 1.48 1.14
N LEU A 104 -6.52 2.29 1.90
CA LEU A 104 -5.31 2.98 1.46
C LEU A 104 -4.27 1.98 0.95
N LEU A 105 -4.07 0.87 1.67
CA LEU A 105 -3.19 -0.21 1.23
C LEU A 105 -3.51 -0.69 -0.19
N GLN A 106 -4.81 -0.87 -0.50
CA GLN A 106 -5.24 -1.34 -1.82
C GLN A 106 -4.96 -0.34 -2.92
N VAL A 107 -5.17 0.95 -2.64
CA VAL A 107 -4.87 2.04 -3.58
C VAL A 107 -3.36 2.16 -3.83
N ILE A 108 -2.55 2.05 -2.77
CA ILE A 108 -1.08 2.06 -2.90
C ILE A 108 -0.60 0.89 -3.75
N LEU A 109 -1.07 -0.33 -3.47
CA LEU A 109 -0.70 -1.52 -4.21
C LEU A 109 -1.11 -1.41 -5.68
N TYR A 110 -2.32 -0.91 -5.96
CA TYR A 110 -2.77 -0.66 -7.33
C TYR A 110 -1.86 0.30 -8.08
N GLY A 111 -1.37 1.36 -7.42
CA GLY A 111 -0.41 2.30 -8.02
C GLY A 111 1.02 1.77 -8.17
N CYS A 112 1.35 0.64 -7.54
CA CYS A 112 2.67 0.00 -7.63
C CYS A 112 2.74 -1.11 -8.70
N LEU A 113 1.59 -1.61 -9.16
CA LEU A 113 1.47 -2.60 -10.23
C LEU A 113 1.53 -1.89 -11.60
#